data_AF-A0A4Q0ZTW8-F1
#
_entry.id   AF-A0A4Q0ZTW8-F1
#
_cell.length_a   1.000
_cell.length_b   1.000
_cell.length_c   1.000
_cell.angle_alpha   90.00
_cell.angle_beta   90.00
_cell.angle_gamma   90.00
#
_symmetry.space_group_name_H-M   'P 1'
#
loop_
_entity.id
_entity.type
_entity.pdbx_description
1 polymer ?
#
loop_
_entity_poly.entity_id
_entity_poly.type
_entity_poly.pdbx_seq_one_letter_code
_entity_poly.pdbx_strand_id
1 'polypeptide(L)'
;MLSKNIHYVIAFLLVTLSILLTILVPGGPIETRDFSHYSETTLSLFNIFLTALGLLSFVVAFLIAKKKNHSIVLSAIFALLYIFVYMLDLFEIFPTSPVAMSTTLFSIEFISTIIALVLISLCIKFNDIEAENNENVKINLTFYKIISLLIVLLFAIGIVIFATKSAMGQ
;
A
#
# COMPACT_ATOMS: atom_id res chain seq x y z
N MET A 1 14.29 -5.21 -24.36
CA MET A 1 14.47 -3.90 -23.71
C MET A 1 13.76 -3.82 -22.35
N LEU A 2 12.48 -4.25 -22.25
CA LEU A 2 11.70 -4.21 -21.00
C LEU A 2 12.35 -4.96 -19.82
N SER A 3 12.94 -6.13 -20.07
CA SER A 3 13.58 -6.96 -19.03
C SER A 3 14.73 -6.26 -18.28
N LYS A 4 15.41 -5.29 -18.90
CA LYS A 4 16.56 -4.61 -18.29
C LYS A 4 16.13 -3.59 -17.21
N ASN A 5 14.91 -3.05 -17.36
CA ASN A 5 14.37 -1.99 -16.50
C ASN A 5 13.16 -2.45 -15.67
N ILE A 6 12.87 -3.76 -15.62
CA ILE A 6 11.67 -4.28 -14.97
C ILE A 6 11.57 -3.88 -13.49
N HIS A 7 12.71 -3.85 -12.79
CA HIS A 7 12.80 -3.43 -11.39
C HIS A 7 12.24 -2.01 -11.16
N TYR A 8 12.52 -1.08 -12.08
CA TYR A 8 12.00 0.28 -12.02
C TYR A 8 10.52 0.35 -12.37
N VAL A 9 10.05 -0.52 -13.27
CA VAL A 9 8.62 -0.65 -13.58
C VAL A 9 7.86 -1.14 -12.35
N ILE A 10 8.33 -2.21 -11.71
CA ILE A 10 7.75 -2.74 -10.46
C ILE A 10 7.77 -1.68 -9.35
N ALA A 11 8.90 -0.98 -9.17
CA ALA A 11 9.00 0.13 -8.21
C ALA A 11 7.98 1.23 -8.50
N PHE A 12 7.85 1.63 -9.77
CA PHE A 12 6.91 2.66 -10.19
C PHE A 12 5.47 2.25 -9.88
N LEU A 13 5.07 1.02 -10.23
CA LEU A 13 3.72 0.52 -9.94
C LEU A 13 3.43 0.47 -8.43
N LEU A 14 4.39 0.05 -7.59
CA LEU A 14 4.24 0.07 -6.13
C LEU A 14 4.05 1.50 -5.58
N VAL A 15 4.83 2.45 -6.09
CA VAL A 15 4.70 3.87 -5.71
C VAL A 15 3.34 4.41 -6.16
N THR A 16 2.91 4.09 -7.38
CA THR A 16 1.59 4.48 -7.89
C THR A 16 0.48 3.94 -7.01
N LEU A 17 0.50 2.65 -6.67
CA LEU A 17 -0.51 2.04 -5.78
C LEU A 17 -0.54 2.69 -4.41
N SER A 18 0.62 3.01 -3.83
CA SER A 18 0.70 3.67 -2.53
C SER A 18 0.14 5.10 -2.55
N ILE A 19 0.42 5.85 -3.62
CA ILE A 19 -0.14 7.19 -3.80
C ILE A 19 -1.67 7.12 -3.97
N LEU A 20 -2.16 6.21 -4.82
CA LEU A 20 -3.60 6.03 -5.02
C LEU A 20 -4.30 5.65 -3.71
N LEU A 21 -3.72 4.74 -2.93
CA LEU A 21 -4.25 4.37 -1.61
C LEU A 21 -4.33 5.58 -0.67
N THR A 22 -3.30 6.44 -0.66
CA THR A 22 -3.26 7.61 0.23
C THR A 22 -4.40 8.60 -0.05
N ILE A 23 -4.82 8.71 -1.31
CA ILE A 23 -5.93 9.60 -1.73
C ILE A 23 -7.29 9.04 -1.28
N LEU A 24 -7.38 7.72 -1.06
CA LEU A 24 -8.58 7.01 -0.62
C LEU A 24 -8.71 6.91 0.91
N VAL A 25 -7.70 7.38 1.67
CA VAL A 25 -7.80 7.40 3.14
C VAL A 25 -8.98 8.30 3.55
N PRO A 26 -9.83 7.89 4.50
CA PRO A 26 -10.91 8.74 5.01
C PRO A 26 -10.39 10.09 5.49
N GLY A 27 -11.06 11.18 5.08
CA GLY A 27 -10.58 12.56 5.28
C GLY A 27 -9.67 13.07 4.16
N GLY A 28 -9.33 12.21 3.21
CA GLY A 28 -8.77 12.57 1.92
C GLY A 28 -9.81 13.21 0.97
N PRO A 29 -9.39 13.61 -0.23
CA PRO A 29 -10.23 14.39 -1.12
C PRO A 29 -11.35 13.59 -1.82
N ILE A 30 -11.33 12.26 -1.74
CA ILE A 30 -12.24 11.39 -2.53
C ILE A 30 -13.10 10.49 -1.65
N GLU A 31 -12.58 9.99 -0.54
CA GLU A 31 -13.35 9.15 0.37
C GLU A 31 -14.33 10.00 1.19
N THR A 32 -15.61 9.76 0.93
CA THR A 32 -16.75 10.56 1.43
C THR A 32 -17.80 9.69 2.13
N ARG A 33 -17.56 8.37 2.20
CA ARG A 33 -18.45 7.42 2.85
C ARG A 33 -18.37 7.57 4.37
N ASP A 34 -19.51 7.34 5.02
CA ASP A 34 -19.60 7.32 6.49
C ASP A 34 -19.44 5.88 7.01
N PHE A 35 -18.52 5.70 7.94
CA PHE A 35 -18.22 4.42 8.58
C PHE A 35 -18.50 4.44 10.09
N SER A 36 -19.21 5.46 10.59
CA SER A 36 -19.56 5.64 12.01
C SER A 36 -20.27 4.46 12.68
N HIS A 37 -20.88 3.56 11.90
CA HIS A 37 -21.53 2.34 12.39
C HIS A 37 -20.54 1.25 12.83
N TYR A 38 -19.27 1.32 12.41
CA TYR A 38 -18.22 0.43 12.91
C TYR A 38 -17.67 0.91 14.26
N SER A 39 -17.09 -0.02 15.03
CA SER A 39 -16.33 0.35 16.21
C SER A 39 -15.04 1.08 15.83
N GLU A 40 -14.63 2.06 16.66
CA GLU A 40 -13.36 2.79 16.50
C GLU A 40 -12.16 1.84 16.42
N THR A 41 -12.20 0.73 17.17
CA THR A 41 -11.14 -0.29 17.15
C THR A 41 -11.05 -0.99 15.80
N THR A 42 -12.18 -1.38 15.20
CA THR A 42 -12.21 -2.02 13.88
C THR A 42 -11.64 -1.09 12.80
N LEU A 43 -12.07 0.16 12.78
CA LEU A 43 -11.58 1.17 11.84
C LEU A 43 -10.10 1.47 12.05
N SER A 44 -9.65 1.59 13.30
CA SER A 44 -8.25 1.81 13.62
C SER A 44 -7.36 0.67 13.16
N LEU A 45 -7.75 -0.59 13.36
CA LEU A 45 -6.98 -1.74 12.89
C LEU A 45 -6.90 -1.79 11.37
N PHE A 46 -8.00 -1.48 10.68
CA PHE A 46 -8.02 -1.41 9.22
C PHE A 46 -7.12 -0.27 8.71
N ASN A 47 -7.21 0.92 9.31
CA ASN A 47 -6.37 2.06 8.96
C ASN A 47 -4.88 1.82 9.27
N ILE A 48 -4.55 1.10 10.35
CA ILE A 48 -3.17 0.65 10.63
C ILE A 48 -2.69 -0.24 9.48
N PHE A 49 -3.51 -1.19 9.05
CA PHE A 49 -3.18 -2.08 7.95
C PHE A 49 -2.97 -1.30 6.64
N LEU A 50 -3.88 -0.40 6.27
CA LEU A 50 -3.74 0.43 5.06
C LEU A 50 -2.52 1.35 5.12
N THR A 51 -2.29 1.99 6.27
CA THR A 51 -1.13 2.87 6.48
C THR A 51 0.18 2.09 6.35
N ALA A 52 0.25 0.90 6.96
CA ALA A 52 1.40 0.03 6.83
C ALA A 52 1.61 -0.43 5.38
N LEU A 53 0.54 -0.82 4.67
CA LEU A 53 0.59 -1.23 3.28
C LEU A 53 1.12 -0.08 2.39
N GLY A 54 0.60 1.14 2.55
CA GLY A 54 1.04 2.32 1.82
C GLY A 54 2.50 2.68 2.10
N LEU A 55 2.89 2.85 3.37
CA LEU A 55 4.25 3.26 3.74
C LEU A 55 5.30 2.21 3.38
N LEU A 56 5.04 0.93 3.68
CA LEU A 56 5.98 -0.13 3.36
C LEU A 56 6.11 -0.34 1.84
N SER A 57 5.08 -0.02 1.04
CA SER A 57 5.20 -0.07 -0.43
C SER A 57 6.35 0.80 -0.95
N PHE A 58 6.60 1.97 -0.35
CA PHE A 58 7.75 2.81 -0.71
C PHE A 58 9.08 2.14 -0.36
N VAL A 59 9.13 1.44 0.78
CA VAL A 59 10.32 0.68 1.20
C VAL A 59 10.58 -0.45 0.21
N VAL A 60 9.55 -1.22 -0.15
CA VAL A 60 9.66 -2.30 -1.14
C VAL A 60 10.07 -1.75 -2.50
N ALA A 61 9.47 -0.64 -2.94
CA ALA A 61 9.83 0.05 -4.19
C ALA A 61 11.31 0.47 -4.21
N PHE A 62 11.84 0.96 -3.09
CA PHE A 62 13.27 1.26 -2.96
C PHE A 62 14.14 -0.01 -3.05
N LEU A 63 13.74 -1.10 -2.38
CA LEU A 63 14.48 -2.37 -2.39
C LEU A 63 14.55 -2.98 -3.79
N ILE A 64 13.44 -3.02 -4.51
CA ILE A 64 13.39 -3.53 -5.89
C ILE A 64 14.18 -2.63 -6.84
N ALA A 65 14.10 -1.30 -6.70
CA ALA A 65 14.92 -0.37 -7.48
C ALA A 65 16.43 -0.55 -7.23
N LYS A 66 16.82 -1.00 -6.02
CA LYS A 66 18.19 -1.37 -5.65
C LYS A 66 18.54 -2.83 -5.95
N LYS A 67 17.62 -3.60 -6.55
CA LYS A 67 17.79 -5.01 -6.93
C LYS A 67 18.23 -5.89 -5.75
N LYS A 68 17.69 -5.62 -4.56
CA LYS A 68 17.97 -6.41 -3.36
C LYS A 68 17.23 -7.73 -3.38
N ASN A 69 17.76 -8.72 -2.67
CA ASN A 69 17.16 -10.05 -2.60
C ASN A 69 15.75 -10.01 -2.02
N HIS A 70 14.92 -10.93 -2.49
CA HIS A 70 13.50 -11.09 -2.12
C HIS A 70 12.62 -9.87 -2.39
N SER A 71 13.12 -8.85 -3.08
CA SER A 71 12.35 -7.67 -3.46
C SER A 71 11.26 -7.98 -4.48
N ILE A 72 11.44 -8.94 -5.39
CA ILE A 72 10.37 -9.36 -6.33
C ILE A 72 9.28 -10.10 -5.57
N VAL A 73 9.66 -11.06 -4.73
CA VAL A 73 8.72 -11.81 -3.88
C VAL A 73 7.94 -10.87 -2.96
N LEU A 74 8.62 -9.91 -2.32
CA LEU A 74 7.98 -8.94 -1.46
C LEU A 74 7.04 -8.02 -2.24
N SER A 75 7.43 -7.60 -3.45
CA SER A 75 6.54 -6.84 -4.35
C SER A 75 5.28 -7.64 -4.72
N ALA A 76 5.40 -8.96 -4.92
CA ALA A 76 4.26 -9.83 -5.21
C ALA A 76 3.29 -9.93 -4.01
N ILE A 77 3.82 -10.04 -2.78
CA ILE A 77 3.01 -10.06 -1.56
C ILE A 77 2.23 -8.74 -1.43
N PHE A 78 2.89 -7.60 -1.64
CA PHE A 78 2.21 -6.29 -1.59
C PHE A 78 1.14 -6.15 -2.67
N ALA A 79 1.42 -6.59 -3.90
CA ALA A 79 0.43 -6.63 -4.97
C ALA A 79 -0.80 -7.47 -4.59
N LEU A 80 -0.59 -8.63 -3.96
CA LEU A 80 -1.67 -9.48 -3.48
C LEU A 80 -2.50 -8.80 -2.38
N LEU A 81 -1.84 -8.11 -1.44
CA LEU A 81 -2.53 -7.35 -0.39
C LEU A 81 -3.38 -6.20 -0.98
N TYR A 82 -2.86 -5.47 -1.97
CA TYR A 82 -3.66 -4.45 -2.68
C TYR A 82 -4.88 -5.07 -3.38
N ILE A 83 -4.70 -6.17 -4.13
CA ILE A 83 -5.81 -6.88 -4.78
C ILE A 83 -6.84 -7.29 -3.74
N PHE A 84 -6.40 -7.87 -2.63
CA PHE A 84 -7.29 -8.33 -1.57
C PHE A 84 -8.14 -7.18 -1.01
N VAL A 85 -7.52 -6.07 -0.63
CA VAL A 85 -8.24 -4.91 -0.07
C VAL A 85 -9.23 -4.32 -1.06
N TYR A 86 -8.79 -4.03 -2.29
CA TYR A 86 -9.67 -3.40 -3.27
C TYR A 86 -10.79 -4.32 -3.71
N MET A 87 -10.55 -5.64 -3.80
CA MET A 87 -11.63 -6.58 -4.09
C MET A 87 -12.62 -6.68 -2.92
N LEU A 88 -12.15 -6.69 -1.67
CA LEU A 88 -13.04 -6.68 -0.52
C LEU A 88 -13.94 -5.43 -0.48
N ASP A 89 -13.38 -4.26 -0.83
CA ASP A 89 -14.14 -3.00 -0.86
C ASP A 89 -15.11 -2.97 -2.06
N LEU A 90 -14.62 -3.27 -3.28
CA LEU A 90 -15.43 -3.29 -4.51
C LEU A 90 -16.58 -4.32 -4.48
N PHE A 91 -16.44 -5.42 -3.74
CA PHE A 91 -17.51 -6.40 -3.53
C PHE A 91 -18.39 -6.10 -2.30
N GLU A 92 -18.21 -4.93 -1.67
CA GLU A 92 -18.94 -4.51 -0.48
C GLU A 92 -18.85 -5.55 0.66
N ILE A 93 -17.74 -6.28 0.74
CA ILE A 93 -17.48 -7.23 1.83
C ILE A 93 -16.94 -6.47 3.04
N PHE A 94 -15.95 -5.60 2.83
CA PHE A 94 -15.37 -4.76 3.87
C PHE A 94 -14.45 -3.66 3.28
N PRO A 95 -14.54 -2.40 3.77
CA PRO A 95 -15.54 -1.89 4.70
C PRO A 95 -16.89 -1.64 4.01
N THR A 96 -18.01 -1.90 4.69
CA THR A 96 -19.35 -1.54 4.19
C THR A 96 -19.73 -0.14 4.63
N SER A 97 -20.49 0.60 3.84
CA SER A 97 -21.08 1.88 4.23
C SER A 97 -22.54 1.97 3.79
N PRO A 98 -23.43 2.61 4.57
CA PRO A 98 -24.76 2.96 4.09
C PRO A 98 -24.72 4.02 2.97
N VAL A 99 -23.60 4.76 2.83
CA VAL A 99 -23.38 5.73 1.77
C VAL A 99 -22.75 5.02 0.57
N ALA A 100 -23.41 5.13 -0.59
CA ALA A 100 -22.93 4.52 -1.81
C ALA A 100 -21.56 5.10 -2.23
N MET A 101 -20.70 4.23 -2.76
CA MET A 101 -19.40 4.60 -3.29
C MET A 101 -19.54 5.61 -4.44
N SER A 102 -18.77 6.70 -4.39
CA SER A 102 -18.76 7.68 -5.49
C SER A 102 -18.14 7.08 -6.74
N THR A 103 -18.54 7.55 -7.93
CA THR A 103 -17.99 7.07 -9.21
C THR A 103 -16.48 7.26 -9.31
N THR A 104 -15.96 8.31 -8.70
CA THR A 104 -14.52 8.60 -8.65
C THR A 104 -13.78 7.58 -7.78
N LEU A 105 -14.31 7.30 -6.59
CA LEU A 105 -13.71 6.33 -5.67
C LEU A 105 -13.69 4.93 -6.31
N PHE A 106 -14.82 4.50 -6.87
CA PHE A 106 -14.94 3.24 -7.61
C PHE A 106 -13.91 3.14 -8.74
N SER A 107 -13.76 4.21 -9.54
CA SER A 107 -12.82 4.22 -10.67
C SER A 107 -11.37 4.05 -10.20
N ILE A 108 -11.00 4.72 -9.10
CA ILE A 108 -9.64 4.62 -8.55
C ILE A 108 -9.38 3.22 -8.00
N GLU A 109 -10.30 2.63 -7.26
CA GLU A 109 -10.15 1.27 -6.74
C GLU A 109 -10.09 0.22 -7.85
N PHE A 110 -10.93 0.35 -8.88
CA PHE A 110 -10.92 -0.52 -10.04
C PHE A 110 -9.61 -0.42 -10.82
N ILE A 111 -9.14 0.80 -11.10
CA ILE A 111 -7.84 1.03 -11.76
C ILE A 111 -6.70 0.48 -10.90
N SER A 112 -6.74 0.71 -9.59
CA SER A 112 -5.71 0.23 -8.65
C SER A 112 -5.68 -1.30 -8.60
N THR A 113 -6.84 -1.96 -8.69
CA THR A 113 -6.93 -3.42 -8.80
C THR A 113 -6.26 -3.91 -10.08
N ILE A 114 -6.53 -3.28 -11.23
CA ILE A 114 -5.87 -3.64 -12.51
C ILE A 114 -4.36 -3.45 -12.41
N ILE A 115 -3.90 -2.33 -11.84
CA ILE A 115 -2.47 -2.06 -11.64
C ILE A 115 -1.84 -3.13 -10.76
N ALA A 116 -2.50 -3.53 -9.68
CA ALA A 116 -2.01 -4.57 -8.78
C ALA A 116 -1.97 -5.96 -9.46
N LEU A 117 -2.95 -6.28 -10.32
CA LEU A 117 -2.94 -7.50 -11.15
C LEU A 117 -1.80 -7.50 -12.17
N VAL A 118 -1.50 -6.36 -12.79
CA VAL A 118 -0.34 -6.22 -13.67
C VAL A 118 0.95 -6.40 -12.87
N LEU A 119 1.05 -5.77 -11.69
CA LEU A 119 2.21 -5.86 -10.82
C LEU A 119 2.51 -7.32 -10.41
N ILE A 120 1.52 -8.06 -9.91
CA ILE A 120 1.72 -9.45 -9.50
C ILE A 120 2.09 -10.34 -10.70
N SER A 121 1.50 -10.11 -11.87
CA SER A 121 1.86 -10.83 -13.10
C SER A 121 3.32 -10.59 -13.51
N LEU A 122 3.80 -9.34 -13.40
CA LEU A 122 5.20 -9.01 -13.64
C LEU A 122 6.11 -9.69 -12.61
N CYS A 123 5.75 -9.68 -11.32
CA CYS A 123 6.53 -10.35 -10.29
C CYS A 123 6.67 -11.85 -10.54
N ILE A 124 5.57 -12.53 -10.90
CA ILE A 124 5.60 -13.98 -11.23
C ILE A 124 6.48 -14.23 -12.45
N LYS A 125 6.33 -13.44 -13.52
CA LYS A 125 7.08 -13.61 -14.77
C LYS A 125 8.58 -13.39 -14.63
N PHE A 126 8.99 -12.50 -13.73
CA PHE A 126 10.39 -12.06 -13.61
C PHE A 126 11.06 -12.52 -12.31
N ASN A 127 10.42 -13.42 -11.55
CA ASN A 127 10.96 -13.98 -10.30
C ASN A 127 12.33 -14.63 -10.49
N ASP A 128 12.57 -15.27 -11.64
CA ASP A 128 13.82 -15.99 -11.94
C ASP A 128 15.05 -15.06 -12.05
N ILE A 129 14.84 -13.76 -12.31
CA ILE A 129 15.92 -12.76 -12.41
C ILE A 129 16.55 -12.47 -11.03
N GLU A 130 15.84 -12.73 -9.95
CA GLU A 130 16.29 -12.42 -8.58
C GLU A 130 17.37 -13.38 -8.06
N ALA A 131 17.54 -14.56 -8.68
CA ALA A 131 18.42 -15.61 -8.20
C ALA A 131 19.94 -15.27 -8.22
N GLU A 132 20.36 -14.19 -8.89
CA GLU A 132 21.78 -13.89 -9.13
C GLU A 132 22.42 -12.91 -8.13
N ASN A 133 21.64 -12.13 -7.37
CA ASN A 133 22.19 -11.22 -6.36
C ASN A 133 22.14 -11.89 -4.99
N ASN A 134 23.24 -11.84 -4.23
CA ASN A 134 23.34 -12.44 -2.89
C ASN A 134 23.82 -11.42 -1.84
N GLU A 135 23.44 -10.16 -2.03
CA GLU A 135 23.77 -9.11 -1.08
C GLU A 135 22.76 -9.09 0.07
N ASN A 136 23.11 -9.74 1.18
CA ASN A 136 22.35 -9.64 2.42
C ASN A 136 22.19 -8.16 2.86
N VAL A 137 20.97 -7.78 3.22
CA VAL A 137 20.67 -6.45 3.78
C VAL A 137 21.30 -6.35 5.16
N LYS A 138 22.41 -5.60 5.27
CA LYS A 138 23.02 -5.29 6.57
C LYS A 138 22.26 -4.12 7.22
N ILE A 139 21.55 -4.40 8.32
CA ILE A 139 20.89 -3.37 9.12
C ILE A 139 21.94 -2.76 10.06
N ASN A 140 22.46 -1.59 9.70
CA ASN A 140 23.26 -0.77 10.62
C ASN A 140 22.36 0.34 11.21
N LEU A 141 22.06 0.25 12.50
CA LEU A 141 21.26 1.21 13.26
C LEU A 141 22.15 2.32 13.82
N THR A 142 22.17 3.46 13.14
CA THR A 142 22.80 4.69 13.64
C THR A 142 21.75 5.56 14.33
N PHE A 143 22.15 6.41 15.27
CA PHE A 143 21.24 7.32 16.00
C PHE A 143 20.28 8.10 15.09
N TYR A 144 20.78 8.65 13.98
CA TYR A 144 19.94 9.37 13.01
C TYR A 144 18.87 8.48 12.35
N LYS A 145 19.18 7.20 12.09
CA LYS A 145 18.21 6.24 11.53
C LYS A 145 17.12 5.89 12.56
N ILE A 146 17.48 5.79 13.83
CA ILE A 146 16.52 5.56 14.92
C ILE A 146 15.57 6.76 15.04
N ILE A 147 16.11 7.99 15.01
CA ILE A 147 15.29 9.21 15.00
C ILE A 147 14.37 9.24 13.79
N SER A 148 14.88 8.94 12.59
CA SER A 148 14.07 8.89 11.38
C SER A 148 12.94 7.85 11.48
N LEU A 149 13.22 6.66 12.02
CA LEU A 149 12.20 5.62 12.28
C LEU A 149 11.13 6.12 13.25
N LEU A 150 11.53 6.81 14.33
CA LEU A 150 10.60 7.37 15.30
C LEU A 150 9.69 8.43 14.66
N ILE A 151 10.23 9.29 13.80
CA ILE A 151 9.47 10.30 13.08
C ILE A 151 8.44 9.63 12.15
N VAL A 152 8.86 8.60 11.40
CA VAL A 152 7.95 7.84 10.52
C VAL A 152 6.85 7.16 11.35
N LEU A 153 7.19 6.59 12.52
CA LEU A 153 6.22 5.97 13.42
C LEU A 153 5.21 6.98 13.95
N LEU A 154 5.65 8.15 14.41
CA LEU A 154 4.76 9.22 14.88
C LEU A 154 3.85 9.71 13.75
N PHE A 155 4.39 9.85 12.54
CA PHE A 155 3.61 10.24 11.37
C PHE A 155 2.56 9.18 11.02
N ALA A 156 2.93 7.89 11.04
CA ALA A 156 1.99 6.78 10.82
C ALA A 156 0.87 6.75 11.87
N ILE A 157 1.19 6.96 13.16
CA ILE A 157 0.18 7.09 14.22
C ILE A 157 -0.77 8.26 13.94
N GLY A 158 -0.22 9.40 13.51
CA GLY A 158 -1.01 10.57 13.11
C GLY A 158 -1.98 10.27 11.96
N ILE A 159 -1.53 9.57 10.91
CA ILE A 159 -2.38 9.14 9.78
C ILE A 159 -3.52 8.26 10.29
N VAL A 160 -3.22 7.26 11.12
CA VAL A 160 -4.23 6.32 11.64
C VAL A 160 -5.28 7.06 12.47
N ILE A 161 -4.87 7.92 13.40
CA ILE A 161 -5.80 8.67 14.25
C ILE A 161 -6.67 9.59 13.39
N PHE A 162 -6.07 10.30 12.43
CA PHE A 162 -6.79 11.20 11.53
C PHE A 162 -7.81 10.44 10.67
N ALA A 163 -7.37 9.36 10.02
CA ALA A 163 -8.21 8.53 9.16
C ALA A 163 -9.39 7.93 9.93
N THR A 164 -9.15 7.41 11.14
CA THR A 164 -10.22 6.81 11.95
C THR A 164 -11.25 7.86 12.36
N LYS A 165 -10.82 9.03 12.86
CA LYS A 165 -11.75 10.09 13.27
C LYS A 165 -12.54 10.63 12.09
N SER A 166 -11.87 10.90 10.96
CA SER A 166 -12.55 11.38 9.76
C SER A 166 -13.55 10.37 9.20
N ALA A 167 -13.26 9.06 9.27
CA ALA A 167 -14.20 8.01 8.86
C ALA A 167 -15.48 7.96 9.71
N MET A 168 -15.40 8.47 10.94
CA MET A 168 -16.52 8.56 11.89
C MET A 168 -17.21 9.94 11.87
N GLY A 169 -16.75 10.87 11.03
CA GLY A 169 -17.26 12.25 10.96
C GLY A 169 -16.86 13.13 12.16
N GLN A 170 -15.73 12.84 12.80
CA GLN A 170 -15.20 13.56 13.98
C GLN A 170 -13.95 14.38 13.69
#